data_AF-A0A9D4S002-F1
#
_entry.id   AF-A0A9D4S002-F1
#
_cell.length_a   1.000
_cell.length_b   1.000
_cell.length_c   1.000
_cell.angle_alpha   90.00
_cell.angle_beta   90.00
_cell.angle_gamma   90.00
#
_symmetry.space_group_name_H-M   'P 1'
#
loop_
_entity.id
_entity.type
_entity.pdbx_description
1 polymer ?
#
loop_
_entity_poly.entity_id
_entity_poly.type
_entity_poly.pdbx_seq_one_letter_code
_entity_poly.pdbx_strand_id
1 'polypeptide(L)'
;MATSLREKQIVALKRMLNFNVNVSKSGNLEPQWKVLVYDRFGSDIISPLIGVKELRDLGVTLHLNLHSDRDAIPDVPAVYFVMPTEENIQRICRDLQNQQYESFYLNFISAIPRQRLEEIANAAIHANSVAQVSKVFDQYLNFISLEDDMFTLRHQDRDSISYYAINRGDVKDTEMDQIMDTIVDSLFSVFVTLGTVPIIRSPRGNAAEMVAEKLDKKLRENLRDARNSFFTTDNIQAGQFSFQRPLLVVLDRNLDIASMLHHTWTYQALSHDVLDLKLNRVEIEEVNEARSPTGPNAI
;
A
#
# COMPACT_ATOMS: atom_id res chain seq x y z
N MET A 1 24.59 -0.91 -7.74
CA MET A 1 23.95 -0.28 -6.57
C MET A 1 22.85 -1.21 -6.10
N ALA A 2 22.68 -1.40 -4.80
CA ALA A 2 21.56 -2.20 -4.28
C ALA A 2 20.24 -1.48 -4.60
N THR A 3 19.24 -2.22 -5.07
CA THR A 3 17.91 -1.69 -5.39
C THR A 3 17.23 -1.21 -4.11
N SER A 4 16.70 0.02 -4.11
CA SER A 4 16.06 0.61 -2.92
C SER A 4 14.74 -0.08 -2.57
N LEU A 5 14.24 0.09 -1.35
CA LEU A 5 12.91 -0.43 -0.96
C LEU A 5 11.82 0.16 -1.87
N ARG A 6 11.93 1.47 -2.14
CA ARG A 6 11.02 2.19 -3.04
C ARG A 6 11.02 1.61 -4.44
N GLU A 7 12.18 1.36 -5.02
CA GLU A 7 12.31 0.75 -6.34
C GLU A 7 11.67 -0.65 -6.39
N LYS A 8 11.89 -1.48 -5.37
CA LYS A 8 11.26 -2.80 -5.28
C LYS A 8 9.73 -2.71 -5.20
N GLN A 9 9.21 -1.76 -4.42
CA GLN A 9 7.78 -1.51 -4.32
C GLN A 9 7.18 -1.05 -5.66
N ILE A 10 7.85 -0.12 -6.37
CA ILE A 10 7.45 0.33 -7.72
C ILE A 10 7.41 -0.85 -8.70
N VAL A 11 8.41 -1.74 -8.66
CA VAL A 11 8.46 -2.93 -9.51
C VAL A 11 7.27 -3.87 -9.22
N ALA A 12 6.93 -4.08 -7.94
CA ALA A 12 5.78 -4.89 -7.56
C ALA A 12 4.45 -4.29 -8.07
N LEU A 13 4.26 -2.97 -7.91
CA LEU A 13 3.09 -2.27 -8.43
C LEU A 13 3.01 -2.35 -9.96
N LYS A 14 4.13 -2.17 -10.68
CA LYS A 14 4.18 -2.31 -12.14
C LYS A 14 3.82 -3.72 -12.61
N ARG A 15 4.32 -4.75 -11.91
CA ARG A 15 3.94 -6.15 -12.17
C ARG A 15 2.44 -6.36 -11.97
N MET A 16 1.86 -5.82 -10.90
CA MET A 16 0.43 -5.89 -10.62
C MET A 16 -0.41 -5.21 -11.71
N LEU A 17 -0.05 -3.99 -12.09
CA LEU A 17 -0.68 -3.26 -13.20
C LEU A 17 -0.54 -4.00 -14.55
N ASN A 18 0.49 -4.83 -14.71
CA ASN A 18 0.66 -5.73 -15.85
C ASN A 18 0.01 -7.12 -15.63
N PHE A 19 -1.17 -7.16 -14.99
CA PHE A 19 -1.95 -8.38 -14.74
C PHE A 19 -1.17 -9.48 -14.01
N ASN A 20 -0.26 -9.06 -13.12
CA ASN A 20 0.68 -9.87 -12.34
C ASN A 20 1.66 -10.69 -13.18
N VAL A 21 1.85 -10.32 -14.45
CA VAL A 21 2.84 -10.91 -15.35
C VAL A 21 4.14 -10.10 -15.29
N ASN A 22 5.27 -10.80 -15.30
CA ASN A 22 6.58 -10.16 -15.32
C ASN A 22 6.70 -9.24 -16.55
N VAL A 23 7.07 -7.98 -16.31
CA VAL A 23 7.32 -7.00 -17.37
C VAL A 23 8.62 -7.39 -18.06
N SER A 24 8.54 -8.09 -19.20
CA SER A 24 9.72 -8.40 -20.01
C SER A 24 10.34 -7.11 -20.53
N LYS A 25 11.64 -6.93 -20.35
CA LYS A 25 12.40 -5.83 -20.98
C LYS A 25 12.54 -6.01 -22.51
N SER A 26 12.18 -7.19 -23.02
CA SER A 26 12.37 -7.59 -24.40
C SER A 26 11.01 -7.91 -25.02
N GLY A 27 10.42 -6.92 -25.67
CA GLY A 27 9.19 -7.06 -26.45
C GLY A 27 8.33 -5.81 -26.32
N ASN A 28 8.11 -5.13 -27.45
CA ASN A 28 7.04 -4.15 -27.65
C ASN A 28 5.67 -4.85 -27.47
N LEU A 29 5.34 -5.28 -26.27
CA LEU A 29 3.98 -5.64 -25.92
C LEU A 29 3.24 -4.32 -25.78
N GLU A 30 2.40 -4.01 -26.78
CA GLU A 30 1.47 -2.89 -26.66
C GLU A 30 0.72 -3.04 -25.34
N PRO A 31 0.71 -2.00 -24.50
CA PRO A 31 0.05 -2.08 -23.21
C PRO A 31 -1.44 -2.34 -23.44
N GLN A 32 -1.93 -3.47 -22.94
CA GLN A 32 -3.36 -3.74 -22.95
C GLN A 32 -4.05 -2.70 -22.06
N TRP A 33 -5.03 -2.00 -22.62
CA TRP A 33 -5.77 -0.96 -21.91
C TRP A 33 -6.59 -1.54 -20.77
N LYS A 34 -6.58 -0.87 -19.63
CA LYS A 34 -7.30 -1.29 -18.42
C LYS A 34 -7.77 -0.12 -17.58
N VAL A 35 -8.79 -0.37 -16.77
CA VAL A 35 -9.23 0.53 -15.70
C VAL A 35 -8.51 0.13 -14.42
N LEU A 36 -7.99 1.11 -13.67
CA LEU A 36 -7.47 0.90 -12.31
C LEU A 36 -8.55 1.34 -11.31
N VAL A 37 -8.96 0.45 -10.43
CA VAL A 37 -9.89 0.75 -9.34
C VAL A 37 -9.12 0.61 -8.02
N TYR A 38 -9.10 1.64 -7.20
CA TYR A 38 -8.44 1.59 -5.88
C TYR A 38 -9.31 2.20 -4.79
N ASP A 39 -9.07 1.82 -3.55
CA ASP A 39 -9.62 2.49 -2.38
C ASP A 39 -8.69 3.61 -1.90
N ARG A 40 -9.00 4.24 -0.76
CA ARG A 40 -8.15 5.31 -0.21
C ARG A 40 -6.74 4.83 0.13
N PHE A 41 -6.61 3.60 0.64
CA PHE A 41 -5.31 3.00 0.97
C PHE A 41 -4.47 2.77 -0.30
N GLY A 42 -5.06 2.21 -1.34
CA GLY A 42 -4.38 1.98 -2.61
C GLY A 42 -3.94 3.27 -3.27
N SER A 43 -4.75 4.33 -3.18
CA SER A 43 -4.41 5.68 -3.64
C SER A 43 -3.18 6.24 -2.93
N ASP A 44 -3.13 6.13 -1.60
CA ASP A 44 -2.01 6.64 -0.79
C ASP A 44 -0.69 5.90 -1.09
N ILE A 45 -0.77 4.60 -1.44
CA ILE A 45 0.39 3.80 -1.81
C ILE A 45 0.89 4.12 -3.22
N ILE A 46 -0.02 4.20 -4.22
CA ILE A 46 0.38 4.40 -5.62
C ILE A 46 0.85 5.84 -5.87
N SER A 47 0.16 6.83 -5.29
CA SER A 47 0.33 8.23 -5.67
C SER A 47 1.72 8.85 -5.47
N PRO A 48 2.54 8.51 -4.43
CA PRO A 48 3.92 8.99 -4.33
C PRO A 48 4.93 8.18 -5.17
N LEU A 49 4.49 7.05 -5.74
CA LEU A 49 5.37 6.08 -6.41
C LEU A 49 5.26 6.10 -7.93
N ILE A 50 4.05 6.28 -8.48
CA ILE A 50 3.79 6.22 -9.92
C ILE A 50 2.98 7.45 -10.34
N GLY A 51 3.56 8.25 -11.23
CA GLY A 51 2.88 9.44 -11.77
C GLY A 51 1.80 9.09 -12.80
N VAL A 52 0.87 10.02 -13.06
CA VAL A 52 -0.23 9.82 -14.03
C VAL A 52 0.28 9.49 -15.44
N LYS A 53 1.39 10.11 -15.86
CA LYS A 53 2.03 9.80 -17.14
C LYS A 53 2.47 8.34 -17.20
N GLU A 54 3.11 7.85 -16.15
CA GLU A 54 3.61 6.50 -16.08
C GLU A 54 2.48 5.46 -15.96
N LEU A 55 1.40 5.77 -15.24
CA LEU A 55 0.18 4.94 -15.25
C LEU A 55 -0.37 4.77 -16.68
N ARG A 56 -0.40 5.86 -17.46
CA ARG A 56 -0.83 5.82 -18.87
C ARG A 56 0.10 4.98 -19.73
N ASP A 57 1.41 5.12 -19.55
CA ASP A 57 2.42 4.32 -20.25
C ASP A 57 2.30 2.81 -19.92
N LEU A 58 1.73 2.47 -18.75
CA LEU A 58 1.42 1.10 -18.31
C LEU A 58 0.03 0.59 -18.78
N GLY A 59 -0.67 1.37 -19.61
CA GLY A 59 -1.98 1.00 -20.16
C GLY A 59 -3.18 1.35 -19.27
N VAL A 60 -3.01 2.13 -18.21
CA VAL A 60 -4.14 2.59 -17.38
C VAL A 60 -4.80 3.79 -18.06
N THR A 61 -6.01 3.60 -18.59
CA THR A 61 -6.77 4.67 -19.26
C THR A 61 -7.52 5.54 -18.26
N LEU A 62 -8.11 4.90 -17.26
CA LEU A 62 -8.88 5.53 -16.18
C LEU A 62 -8.44 4.95 -14.84
N HIS A 63 -8.35 5.81 -13.83
CA HIS A 63 -8.19 5.40 -12.44
C HIS A 63 -9.33 5.99 -11.60
N LEU A 64 -10.05 5.12 -10.87
CA LEU A 64 -11.29 5.47 -10.20
C LEU A 64 -11.27 5.00 -8.74
N ASN A 65 -11.93 5.76 -7.87
CA ASN A 65 -12.09 5.34 -6.48
C ASN A 65 -13.19 4.26 -6.39
N LEU A 66 -12.94 3.17 -5.66
CA LEU A 66 -13.88 2.07 -5.46
C LEU A 66 -15.26 2.55 -4.96
N HIS A 67 -15.29 3.53 -4.06
CA HIS A 67 -16.52 4.02 -3.44
C HIS A 67 -17.17 5.17 -4.23
N SER A 68 -16.57 5.62 -5.33
CA SER A 68 -17.21 6.58 -6.24
C SER A 68 -18.28 5.91 -7.10
N ASP A 69 -19.23 6.70 -7.57
CA ASP A 69 -20.17 6.27 -8.61
C ASP A 69 -19.41 6.14 -9.93
N ARG A 70 -19.46 4.94 -10.51
CA ARG A 70 -18.68 4.54 -11.68
C ARG A 70 -19.63 4.01 -12.75
N ASP A 71 -19.46 4.48 -13.98
CA ASP A 71 -20.17 3.96 -15.13
C ASP A 71 -19.65 2.58 -15.53
N ALA A 72 -20.52 1.74 -16.08
CA ALA A 72 -20.12 0.43 -16.57
C ALA A 72 -19.29 0.56 -17.86
N ILE A 73 -18.18 -0.17 -17.92
CA ILE A 73 -17.27 -0.24 -19.07
C ILE A 73 -17.03 -1.73 -19.38
N PRO A 74 -18.04 -2.43 -19.94
CA PRO A 74 -18.05 -3.89 -20.05
C PRO A 74 -17.02 -4.47 -21.03
N ASP A 75 -16.41 -3.63 -21.88
CA ASP A 75 -15.42 -4.05 -22.90
C ASP A 75 -13.96 -3.83 -22.46
N VAL A 76 -13.73 -3.44 -21.19
CA VAL A 76 -12.39 -3.14 -20.69
C VAL A 76 -12.11 -3.91 -19.40
N PRO A 77 -10.92 -4.53 -19.25
CA PRO A 77 -10.52 -5.19 -18.02
C PRO A 77 -10.27 -4.17 -16.89
N ALA A 78 -10.59 -4.56 -15.66
CA ALA A 78 -10.34 -3.75 -14.47
C ALA A 78 -9.35 -4.43 -13.50
N VAL A 79 -8.33 -3.68 -13.11
CA VAL A 79 -7.37 -4.03 -12.06
C VAL A 79 -7.80 -3.35 -10.77
N TYR A 80 -8.18 -4.14 -9.77
CA TYR A 80 -8.53 -3.66 -8.44
C TYR A 80 -7.30 -3.70 -7.56
N PHE A 81 -6.97 -2.60 -6.89
CA PHE A 81 -5.92 -2.51 -5.87
C PHE A 81 -6.49 -1.91 -4.59
N VAL A 82 -6.89 -2.78 -3.64
CA VAL A 82 -7.75 -2.38 -2.51
C VAL A 82 -7.39 -3.14 -1.23
N MET A 83 -7.72 -2.59 -0.07
CA MET A 83 -7.66 -3.35 1.19
C MET A 83 -8.78 -4.40 1.21
N PRO A 84 -8.55 -5.58 1.83
CA PRO A 84 -9.60 -6.60 1.95
C PRO A 84 -10.57 -6.26 3.09
N THR A 85 -11.16 -5.05 3.13
CA THR A 85 -12.15 -4.63 4.16
C THR A 85 -13.55 -5.08 3.80
N GLU A 86 -14.43 -5.20 4.79
CA GLU A 86 -15.83 -5.60 4.58
C GLU A 86 -16.53 -4.72 3.53
N GLU A 87 -16.38 -3.41 3.65
CA GLU A 87 -16.97 -2.44 2.74
C GLU A 87 -16.46 -2.63 1.30
N ASN A 88 -15.15 -2.85 1.13
CA ASN A 88 -14.55 -3.04 -0.18
C ASN A 88 -15.03 -4.34 -0.83
N ILE A 89 -15.11 -5.43 -0.06
CA ILE A 89 -15.61 -6.73 -0.54
C ILE A 89 -17.06 -6.60 -1.00
N GLN A 90 -17.92 -5.94 -0.22
CA GLN A 90 -19.31 -5.70 -0.59
C GLN A 90 -19.43 -4.87 -1.87
N ARG A 91 -18.57 -3.86 -2.05
CA ARG A 91 -18.55 -3.07 -3.29
C ARG A 91 -18.10 -3.90 -4.50
N ILE A 92 -17.07 -4.71 -4.37
CA ILE A 92 -16.62 -5.64 -5.43
C ILE A 92 -17.74 -6.62 -5.80
N CYS A 93 -18.42 -7.20 -4.81
CA CYS A 93 -19.54 -8.10 -5.05
C CYS A 93 -20.66 -7.42 -5.86
N ARG A 94 -20.93 -6.13 -5.60
CA ARG A 94 -21.89 -5.34 -6.37
C ARG A 94 -21.43 -5.08 -7.80
N ASP A 95 -20.14 -4.76 -7.99
CA ASP A 95 -19.59 -4.53 -9.32
C ASP A 95 -19.62 -5.82 -10.17
N LEU A 96 -19.42 -6.99 -9.54
CA LEU A 96 -19.56 -8.32 -10.16
C LEU A 96 -21.01 -8.64 -10.54
N GLN A 97 -21.98 -8.28 -9.69
CA GLN A 97 -23.41 -8.44 -9.97
C GLN A 97 -23.86 -7.59 -11.15
N ASN A 98 -23.33 -6.37 -11.24
CA ASN A 98 -23.61 -5.44 -12.33
C ASN A 98 -22.77 -5.70 -13.59
N GLN A 99 -21.82 -6.63 -13.54
CA GLN A 99 -20.88 -6.94 -14.63
C GLN A 99 -20.24 -5.66 -15.20
N GLN A 100 -19.74 -4.79 -14.32
CA GLN A 100 -19.26 -3.45 -14.69
C GLN A 100 -18.09 -3.44 -15.67
N TYR A 101 -17.33 -4.52 -15.75
CA TYR A 101 -16.09 -4.63 -16.52
C TYR A 101 -16.03 -5.97 -17.25
N GLU A 102 -15.21 -6.07 -18.30
CA GLU A 102 -15.02 -7.31 -19.07
C GLU A 102 -14.46 -8.43 -18.18
N SER A 103 -13.44 -8.08 -17.40
CA SER A 103 -12.76 -8.99 -16.48
C SER A 103 -12.22 -8.26 -15.25
N PHE A 104 -12.15 -9.01 -14.15
CA PHE A 104 -11.78 -8.52 -12.83
C PHE A 104 -10.46 -9.15 -12.40
N TYR A 105 -9.45 -8.30 -12.17
CA TYR A 105 -8.16 -8.67 -11.60
C TYR A 105 -8.08 -8.12 -10.18
N LEU A 106 -8.38 -8.97 -9.20
CA LEU A 106 -8.47 -8.57 -7.80
C LEU A 106 -7.09 -8.65 -7.14
N ASN A 107 -6.54 -7.50 -6.75
CA ASN A 107 -5.27 -7.41 -6.04
C ASN A 107 -5.50 -6.78 -4.67
N PHE A 108 -5.40 -7.60 -3.62
CA PHE A 108 -5.54 -7.14 -2.24
C PHE A 108 -4.20 -6.63 -1.71
N ILE A 109 -4.23 -5.47 -1.07
CA ILE A 109 -3.03 -4.82 -0.49
C ILE A 109 -2.39 -5.72 0.59
N SER A 110 -3.23 -6.38 1.40
CA SER A 110 -2.85 -7.38 2.39
C SER A 110 -3.56 -8.71 2.14
N ALA A 111 -3.19 -9.76 2.87
CA ALA A 111 -3.78 -11.09 2.72
C ALA A 111 -5.29 -11.09 2.99
N ILE A 112 -6.08 -11.60 2.04
CA ILE A 112 -7.54 -11.71 2.21
C ILE A 112 -7.91 -12.88 3.14
N PRO A 113 -8.75 -12.66 4.16
CA PRO A 113 -9.31 -13.76 4.96
C PRO A 113 -10.17 -14.71 4.13
N ARG A 114 -10.10 -16.01 4.42
CA ARG A 114 -10.86 -17.03 3.69
C ARG A 114 -12.37 -16.76 3.59
N GLN A 115 -12.97 -16.28 4.68
CA GLN A 115 -14.38 -15.92 4.71
C GLN A 115 -14.75 -14.88 3.64
N ARG A 116 -13.96 -13.81 3.51
CA ARG A 116 -14.18 -12.75 2.51
C ARG A 116 -13.96 -13.23 1.08
N LEU A 117 -13.02 -14.16 0.90
CA LEU A 117 -12.82 -14.80 -0.40
C LEU A 117 -14.01 -15.68 -0.79
N GLU A 118 -14.58 -16.43 0.15
CA GLU A 118 -15.79 -17.23 -0.05
C GLU A 118 -17.00 -16.34 -0.38
N GLU A 119 -17.13 -15.17 0.23
CA GLU A 119 -18.16 -14.18 -0.09
C GLU A 119 -18.07 -13.68 -1.54
N ILE A 120 -16.86 -13.33 -2.02
CA ILE A 120 -16.65 -12.94 -3.43
C ILE A 120 -17.00 -14.11 -4.36
N ALA A 121 -16.55 -15.32 -4.03
CA ALA A 121 -16.80 -16.50 -4.84
C ALA A 121 -18.32 -16.77 -4.96
N ASN A 122 -19.03 -16.69 -3.83
CA ASN A 122 -20.48 -16.82 -3.83
C ASN A 122 -21.14 -15.72 -4.66
N ALA A 123 -20.75 -14.46 -4.51
CA ALA A 123 -21.29 -13.36 -5.31
C ALA A 123 -21.08 -13.56 -6.82
N ALA A 124 -19.89 -14.00 -7.24
CA ALA A 124 -19.58 -14.29 -8.63
C ALA A 124 -20.43 -15.44 -9.20
N ILE A 125 -20.71 -16.48 -8.41
CA ILE A 125 -21.59 -17.59 -8.80
C ILE A 125 -23.02 -17.09 -9.01
N HIS A 126 -23.57 -16.35 -8.04
CA HIS A 126 -24.95 -15.83 -8.13
C HIS A 126 -25.13 -14.83 -9.29
N ALA A 127 -24.09 -14.06 -9.61
CA ALA A 127 -24.08 -13.11 -10.72
C ALA A 127 -23.77 -13.74 -12.09
N ASN A 128 -23.47 -15.04 -12.14
CA ASN A 128 -22.97 -15.75 -13.32
C ASN A 128 -21.74 -15.06 -13.96
N SER A 129 -20.88 -14.45 -13.14
CA SER A 129 -19.68 -13.70 -13.56
C SER A 129 -18.37 -14.38 -13.15
N VAL A 130 -18.42 -15.67 -12.77
CA VAL A 130 -17.22 -16.46 -12.41
C VAL A 130 -16.15 -16.42 -13.50
N ALA A 131 -16.55 -16.48 -14.78
CA ALA A 131 -15.62 -16.42 -15.91
C ALA A 131 -14.96 -15.03 -16.09
N GLN A 132 -15.55 -13.97 -15.53
CA GLN A 132 -14.98 -12.61 -15.59
C GLN A 132 -13.89 -12.42 -14.53
N VAL A 133 -13.93 -13.16 -13.40
CA VAL A 133 -12.88 -13.10 -12.37
C VAL A 133 -11.63 -13.83 -12.87
N SER A 134 -10.68 -13.06 -13.39
CA SER A 134 -9.50 -13.62 -14.07
C SER A 134 -8.43 -14.08 -13.09
N LYS A 135 -8.09 -13.25 -12.11
CA LYS A 135 -7.07 -13.56 -11.10
C LYS A 135 -7.37 -12.87 -9.77
N VAL A 136 -6.95 -13.51 -8.69
CA VAL A 136 -7.02 -12.97 -7.32
C VAL A 136 -5.62 -13.12 -6.69
N PHE A 137 -5.08 -12.04 -6.15
CA PHE A 137 -3.76 -12.04 -5.53
C PHE A 137 -3.72 -11.22 -4.24
N ASP A 138 -2.93 -11.71 -3.29
CA ASP A 138 -2.45 -10.93 -2.16
C ASP A 138 -1.10 -10.29 -2.54
N GLN A 139 -1.03 -8.95 -2.59
CA GLN A 139 0.16 -8.23 -3.04
C GLN A 139 1.19 -8.01 -1.93
N TYR A 140 0.77 -7.99 -0.67
CA TYR A 140 1.64 -7.64 0.48
C TYR A 140 2.37 -6.31 0.27
N LEU A 141 1.62 -5.26 -0.07
CA LEU A 141 2.11 -3.90 -0.32
C LEU A 141 1.55 -2.90 0.69
N ASN A 142 1.24 -3.34 1.92
CA ASN A 142 0.63 -2.53 2.97
C ASN A 142 1.66 -1.60 3.66
N PHE A 143 2.28 -0.70 2.91
CA PHE A 143 3.17 0.36 3.37
C PHE A 143 3.38 1.40 2.25
N ILE A 144 3.89 2.58 2.58
CA ILE A 144 4.11 3.67 1.62
C ILE A 144 5.58 4.09 1.68
N SER A 145 6.34 3.86 0.60
CA SER A 145 7.71 4.37 0.48
C SER A 145 7.69 5.81 -0.01
N LEU A 146 8.11 6.75 0.85
CA LEU A 146 8.19 8.18 0.50
C LEU A 146 9.55 8.52 -0.10
N GLU A 147 10.59 7.81 0.33
CA GLU A 147 11.97 7.93 -0.19
C GLU A 147 12.57 6.53 -0.39
N ASP A 148 13.80 6.47 -0.88
CA ASP A 148 14.49 5.19 -1.15
C ASP A 148 14.64 4.30 0.10
N ASP A 149 14.90 4.92 1.25
CA ASP A 149 15.13 4.26 2.54
C ASP A 149 14.15 4.72 3.63
N MET A 150 13.06 5.42 3.27
CA MET A 150 12.03 5.89 4.20
C MET A 150 10.65 5.37 3.78
N PHE A 151 9.97 4.70 4.70
CA PHE A 151 8.58 4.27 4.53
C PHE A 151 7.71 4.62 5.73
N THR A 152 6.40 4.67 5.50
CA THR A 152 5.37 4.80 6.53
C THR A 152 4.41 3.61 6.42
N LEU A 153 3.83 3.19 7.55
CA LEU A 153 2.97 2.00 7.55
C LEU A 153 1.54 2.33 7.09
N ARG A 154 1.00 3.46 7.55
CA ARG A 154 -0.36 3.91 7.22
C ARG A 154 -0.44 5.42 7.16
N HIS A 155 -1.26 5.93 6.25
CA HIS A 155 -1.64 7.33 6.16
C HIS A 155 -3.11 7.53 6.58
N GLN A 156 -4.02 6.77 5.96
CA GLN A 156 -5.39 6.64 6.46
C GLN A 156 -5.42 5.99 7.84
N ASP A 157 -6.34 6.45 8.69
CA ASP A 157 -6.52 6.01 10.08
C ASP A 157 -5.25 6.06 10.92
N ARG A 158 -4.31 6.95 10.63
CA ARG A 158 -3.03 7.07 11.37
C ARG A 158 -3.21 7.20 12.88
N ASP A 159 -4.31 7.80 13.32
CA ASP A 159 -4.64 7.96 14.73
C ASP A 159 -4.90 6.63 15.43
N SER A 160 -5.34 5.60 14.70
CA SER A 160 -5.62 4.27 15.24
C SER A 160 -4.36 3.53 15.69
N ILE A 161 -3.21 3.85 15.09
CA ILE A 161 -1.90 3.27 15.44
C ILE A 161 -0.98 4.30 16.12
N SER A 162 -1.55 5.42 16.57
CA SER A 162 -0.79 6.53 17.14
C SER A 162 -0.20 6.18 18.50
N TYR A 163 0.83 6.95 18.90
CA TYR A 163 1.38 6.88 20.24
C TYR A 163 0.30 7.06 21.33
N TYR A 164 -0.67 7.95 21.09
CA TYR A 164 -1.79 8.15 22.01
C TYR A 164 -2.69 6.92 22.10
N ALA A 165 -3.04 6.29 20.97
CA ALA A 165 -3.89 5.10 20.95
C ALA A 165 -3.29 3.92 21.76
N ILE A 166 -1.96 3.80 21.75
CA ILE A 166 -1.24 2.76 22.48
C ILE A 166 -1.14 3.10 23.99
N ASN A 167 -1.09 4.39 24.37
CA ASN A 167 -0.79 4.80 25.75
C ASN A 167 -1.99 5.37 26.52
N ARG A 168 -3.19 5.42 25.93
CA ARG A 168 -4.39 5.88 26.64
C ARG A 168 -4.81 4.88 27.73
N GLY A 169 -5.24 5.38 28.88
CA GLY A 169 -5.53 4.55 30.07
C GLY A 169 -6.75 3.62 29.96
N ASP A 170 -7.59 3.82 28.95
CA ASP A 170 -8.79 3.03 28.66
C ASP A 170 -8.61 2.03 27.50
N VAL A 171 -7.39 1.88 26.99
CA VAL A 171 -7.08 0.89 25.95
C VAL A 171 -7.33 -0.52 26.47
N LYS A 172 -8.07 -1.32 25.69
CA LYS A 172 -8.34 -2.72 26.01
C LYS A 172 -7.25 -3.60 25.40
N ASP A 173 -6.94 -4.73 26.04
CA ASP A 173 -5.98 -5.71 25.51
C ASP A 173 -6.32 -6.14 24.08
N THR A 174 -7.61 -6.35 23.77
CA THR A 174 -8.07 -6.71 22.43
C THR A 174 -7.80 -5.62 21.38
N GLU A 175 -7.90 -4.36 21.78
CA GLU A 175 -7.64 -3.23 20.88
C GLU A 175 -6.13 -3.05 20.68
N MET A 176 -5.36 -3.16 21.77
CA MET A 176 -3.90 -3.18 21.70
C MET A 176 -3.41 -4.28 20.74
N ASP A 177 -3.96 -5.48 20.85
CA ASP A 177 -3.63 -6.59 19.97
C ASP A 177 -3.90 -6.28 18.50
N GLN A 178 -5.05 -5.67 18.18
CA GLN A 178 -5.41 -5.26 16.81
C GLN A 178 -4.47 -4.18 16.25
N ILE A 179 -4.07 -3.22 17.09
CA ILE A 179 -3.09 -2.18 16.72
C ILE A 179 -1.76 -2.84 16.37
N MET A 180 -1.28 -3.76 17.22
CA MET A 180 -0.02 -4.47 16.99
C MET A 180 -0.09 -5.34 15.74
N ASP A 181 -1.18 -6.06 15.52
CA ASP A 181 -1.37 -6.90 14.32
C ASP A 181 -1.34 -6.05 13.04
N THR A 182 -1.93 -4.85 13.07
CA THR A 182 -1.89 -3.90 11.95
C THR A 182 -0.46 -3.46 11.62
N ILE A 183 0.35 -3.15 12.64
CA ILE A 183 1.77 -2.79 12.48
C ILE A 183 2.56 -3.98 11.93
N VAL A 184 2.33 -5.18 12.48
CA VAL A 184 3.00 -6.43 12.08
C VAL A 184 2.70 -6.77 10.62
N ASP A 185 1.46 -6.64 10.17
CA ASP A 185 1.05 -6.90 8.79
C ASP A 185 1.75 -5.98 7.78
N SER A 186 1.90 -4.71 8.17
CA SER A 186 2.57 -3.69 7.37
C SER A 186 4.07 -3.94 7.31
N LEU A 187 4.71 -4.24 8.45
CA LEU A 187 6.14 -4.61 8.49
C LEU A 187 6.42 -5.92 7.75
N PHE A 188 5.52 -6.91 7.84
CA PHE A 188 5.63 -8.15 7.08
C PHE A 188 5.63 -7.86 5.58
N SER A 189 4.76 -6.96 5.10
CA SER A 189 4.69 -6.51 3.70
C SER A 189 6.01 -5.89 3.22
N VAL A 190 6.68 -5.10 4.07
CA VAL A 190 8.01 -4.54 3.79
C VAL A 190 9.02 -5.66 3.54
N PHE A 191 9.09 -6.67 4.42
CA PHE A 191 10.07 -7.75 4.28
C PHE A 191 9.76 -8.71 3.14
N VAL A 192 8.48 -8.95 2.82
CA VAL A 192 8.06 -9.65 1.60
C VAL A 192 8.57 -8.90 0.37
N THR A 193 8.39 -7.57 0.33
CA THR A 193 8.88 -6.74 -0.79
C THR A 193 10.41 -6.72 -0.87
N LEU A 194 11.11 -6.71 0.26
CA LEU A 194 12.57 -6.81 0.28
C LEU A 194 13.08 -8.18 -0.17
N GLY A 195 12.30 -9.24 0.01
CA GLY A 195 12.69 -10.62 -0.24
C GLY A 195 13.69 -11.15 0.79
N THR A 196 13.76 -10.56 2.00
CA THR A 196 14.77 -10.91 3.00
C THR A 196 14.18 -11.04 4.39
N VAL A 197 14.65 -12.00 5.17
CA VAL A 197 14.21 -12.23 6.56
C VAL A 197 15.16 -11.52 7.54
N PRO A 198 14.69 -10.53 8.30
CA PRO A 198 15.55 -9.75 9.20
C PRO A 198 15.88 -10.50 10.48
N ILE A 199 16.95 -10.09 11.17
CA ILE A 199 17.16 -10.35 12.59
C ILE A 199 16.41 -9.26 13.36
N ILE A 200 15.50 -9.63 14.26
CA ILE A 200 14.68 -8.67 15.00
C ILE A 200 15.29 -8.39 16.38
N ARG A 201 15.32 -7.11 16.78
CA ARG A 201 15.72 -6.63 18.11
C ARG A 201 14.75 -5.56 18.59
N SER A 202 14.40 -5.62 19.87
CA SER A 202 13.56 -4.62 20.55
C SER A 202 13.96 -4.50 22.03
N PRO A 203 13.71 -3.35 22.68
CA PRO A 203 13.70 -3.26 24.13
C PRO A 203 12.61 -4.18 24.71
N ARG A 204 12.77 -4.58 25.98
CA ARG A 204 11.82 -5.46 26.69
C ARG A 204 10.76 -4.65 27.43
N GLY A 205 9.59 -5.26 27.62
CA GLY A 205 8.50 -4.75 28.47
C GLY A 205 7.68 -3.64 27.85
N ASN A 206 7.67 -3.49 26.53
CA ASN A 206 6.92 -2.44 25.83
C ASN A 206 6.21 -2.95 24.57
N ALA A 207 5.44 -2.06 23.92
CA ALA A 207 4.75 -2.34 22.68
C ALA A 207 5.69 -2.83 21.55
N ALA A 208 6.93 -2.33 21.52
CA ALA A 208 7.92 -2.75 20.53
C ALA A 208 8.29 -4.25 20.65
N GLU A 209 8.35 -4.79 21.87
CA GLU A 209 8.53 -6.24 22.09
C GLU A 209 7.35 -7.05 21.53
N MET A 210 6.11 -6.60 21.77
CA MET A 210 4.91 -7.29 21.25
C MET A 210 4.92 -7.34 19.71
N VAL A 211 5.24 -6.22 19.05
CA VAL A 211 5.40 -6.17 17.59
C VAL A 211 6.50 -7.12 17.12
N ALA A 212 7.65 -7.11 17.80
CA ALA A 212 8.81 -7.93 17.44
C ALA A 212 8.49 -9.44 17.53
N GLU A 213 7.87 -9.89 18.61
CA GLU A 213 7.49 -11.30 18.81
C GLU A 213 6.43 -11.75 17.80
N LYS A 214 5.39 -10.95 17.59
CA LYS A 214 4.34 -11.25 16.60
C LYS A 214 4.89 -11.30 15.17
N LEU A 215 5.76 -10.36 14.81
CA LEU A 215 6.42 -10.35 13.50
C LEU A 215 7.34 -11.56 13.31
N ASP A 216 8.14 -11.92 14.31
CA ASP A 216 9.00 -13.11 14.29
C ASP A 216 8.16 -14.38 14.09
N LYS A 217 7.06 -14.53 14.83
CA LYS A 217 6.12 -15.64 14.68
C LYS A 217 5.55 -15.69 13.26
N LYS A 218 5.04 -14.57 12.74
CA LYS A 218 4.45 -14.48 11.39
C LYS A 218 5.45 -14.83 10.29
N LEU A 219 6.70 -14.34 10.39
CA LEU A 219 7.77 -14.69 9.46
C LEU A 219 8.10 -16.19 9.50
N ARG A 220 8.21 -16.79 10.69
CA ARG A 220 8.49 -18.23 10.84
C ARG A 220 7.39 -19.11 10.27
N GLU A 221 6.12 -18.75 10.50
CA GLU A 221 4.97 -19.49 9.98
C GLU A 221 4.96 -19.48 8.44
N ASN A 222 5.21 -18.33 7.82
CA ASN A 222 5.27 -18.21 6.35
C ASN A 222 6.50 -18.89 5.73
N LEU A 223 7.63 -18.97 6.44
CA LEU A 223 8.82 -19.69 5.96
C LEU A 223 8.67 -21.22 6.01
N ARG A 224 7.84 -21.74 6.92
CA ARG A 224 7.57 -23.19 7.04
C ARG A 224 6.69 -23.71 5.91
N ASP A 225 5.85 -22.85 5.33
CA ASP A 225 5.01 -23.20 4.20
C ASP A 225 5.80 -23.10 2.88
N ALA A 226 6.55 -24.17 2.56
CA ALA A 226 7.43 -24.23 1.39
C ALA A 226 6.70 -24.03 0.04
N ARG A 227 5.36 -24.14 0.00
CA ARG A 227 4.54 -23.89 -1.19
C ARG A 227 4.25 -22.40 -1.41
N ASN A 228 4.39 -21.58 -0.37
CA ASN A 228 4.09 -20.14 -0.33
C ASN A 228 5.31 -19.30 0.07
N SER A 229 6.52 -19.77 -0.14
CA SER A 229 7.71 -19.05 0.32
C SER A 229 7.94 -17.78 -0.53
N PHE A 230 7.32 -16.68 -0.10
CA PHE A 230 7.49 -15.31 -0.61
C PHE A 230 8.95 -14.86 -0.67
N PHE A 231 9.83 -15.56 0.05
CA PHE A 231 11.26 -15.30 0.14
C PHE A 231 12.11 -16.17 -0.80
N THR A 232 11.49 -16.90 -1.74
CA THR A 232 12.20 -17.83 -2.65
C THR A 232 11.87 -17.64 -4.13
N THR A 233 10.79 -16.94 -4.48
CA THR A 233 10.32 -16.86 -5.86
C THR A 233 10.79 -15.55 -6.50
N ASP A 234 11.62 -15.69 -7.54
CA ASP A 234 12.27 -14.66 -8.37
C ASP A 234 13.59 -14.07 -7.79
N ASN A 235 14.73 -14.64 -8.23
CA ASN A 235 16.13 -14.21 -8.07
C ASN A 235 16.91 -14.52 -6.79
N ILE A 236 16.36 -15.29 -5.85
CA ILE A 236 17.18 -15.80 -4.74
C ILE A 236 17.57 -17.23 -5.11
N GLN A 237 18.74 -17.39 -5.75
CA GLN A 237 19.44 -18.67 -5.75
C GLN A 237 19.34 -19.22 -4.33
N ALA A 238 18.80 -20.43 -4.19
CA ALA A 238 18.61 -21.13 -2.91
C ALA A 238 19.92 -21.35 -2.10
N GLY A 239 21.03 -20.73 -2.50
CA GLY A 239 22.32 -20.65 -1.82
C GLY A 239 22.76 -19.23 -1.41
N GLN A 240 21.95 -18.19 -1.60
CA GLN A 240 22.16 -16.86 -1.03
C GLN A 240 21.17 -16.57 0.10
N PHE A 241 21.24 -17.35 1.18
CA PHE A 241 21.18 -16.67 2.48
C PHE A 241 22.36 -15.70 2.43
N SER A 242 22.12 -14.43 2.09
CA SER A 242 23.17 -13.43 2.18
C SER A 242 23.82 -13.59 3.54
N PHE A 243 25.15 -13.64 3.61
CA PHE A 243 25.89 -13.69 4.88
C PHE A 243 25.57 -12.48 5.79
N GLN A 244 24.74 -11.54 5.32
CA GLN A 244 24.22 -10.38 6.03
C GLN A 244 22.70 -10.35 5.92
N ARG A 245 22.02 -10.95 6.90
CA ARG A 245 20.59 -10.67 7.15
C ARG A 245 20.47 -9.24 7.69
N PRO A 246 19.50 -8.43 7.22
CA PRO A 246 19.30 -7.09 7.75
C PRO A 246 18.88 -7.16 9.23
N LEU A 247 19.28 -6.16 10.01
CA LEU A 247 18.83 -5.99 11.39
C LEU A 247 17.61 -5.08 11.40
N LEU A 248 16.47 -5.57 11.91
CA LEU A 248 15.31 -4.76 12.24
C LEU A 248 15.39 -4.39 13.73
N VAL A 249 15.50 -3.10 14.02
CA VAL A 249 15.41 -2.57 15.38
C VAL A 249 14.04 -1.93 15.55
N VAL A 250 13.20 -2.49 16.43
CA VAL A 250 11.88 -1.96 16.77
C VAL A 250 11.99 -1.18 18.07
N LEU A 251 11.62 0.10 18.03
CA LEU A 251 11.73 1.02 19.16
C LEU A 251 10.37 1.66 19.44
N ASP A 252 10.14 1.99 20.71
CA ASP A 252 9.01 2.80 21.14
C ASP A 252 9.41 4.28 21.12
N ARG A 253 8.46 5.17 20.81
CA ARG A 253 8.65 6.62 20.82
C ARG A 253 9.06 7.14 22.20
N ASN A 254 8.72 6.42 23.27
CA ASN A 254 9.17 6.67 24.64
C ASN A 254 10.68 6.86 24.78
N LEU A 255 11.49 6.31 23.85
CA LEU A 255 12.94 6.48 23.85
C LEU A 255 13.38 7.93 23.59
N ASP A 256 12.66 8.65 22.72
CA ASP A 256 12.98 10.03 22.34
C ASP A 256 11.72 10.77 21.83
N ILE A 257 11.08 11.48 22.76
CA ILE A 257 9.97 12.38 22.49
C ILE A 257 10.47 13.78 22.10
N ALA A 258 11.63 14.19 22.59
CA ALA A 258 12.15 15.55 22.40
C ALA A 258 12.37 15.88 20.93
N SER A 259 12.91 14.93 20.15
CA SER A 259 13.10 15.11 18.71
C SER A 259 11.81 15.38 17.93
N MET A 260 10.65 14.90 18.42
CA MET A 260 9.36 15.15 17.75
C MET A 260 8.82 16.57 17.96
N LEU A 261 9.36 17.31 18.93
CA LEU A 261 8.94 18.68 19.26
C LEU A 261 9.96 19.73 18.77
N HIS A 262 11.07 19.30 18.19
CA HIS A 262 12.14 20.19 17.78
C HIS A 262 11.86 20.76 16.38
N HIS A 263 11.78 22.09 16.28
CA HIS A 263 11.85 22.79 15.00
C HIS A 263 13.27 22.73 14.42
N THR A 264 13.43 22.04 13.30
CA THR A 264 14.74 21.88 12.66
C THR A 264 14.87 22.78 11.42
N TRP A 265 16.10 23.09 11.03
CA TRP A 265 16.38 24.04 9.93
C TRP A 265 16.80 23.35 8.63
N THR A 266 16.72 22.02 8.55
CA THR A 266 16.93 21.32 7.29
C THR A 266 15.72 21.52 6.39
N TYR A 267 15.94 21.73 5.10
CA TYR A 267 14.87 22.15 4.18
C TYR A 267 13.67 21.21 4.20
N GLN A 268 13.91 19.89 4.16
CA GLN A 268 12.87 18.89 4.19
C GLN A 268 12.03 18.93 5.47
N ALA A 269 12.69 18.92 6.63
CA ALA A 269 11.99 18.87 7.91
C ALA A 269 11.28 20.20 8.20
N LEU A 270 11.88 21.34 7.84
CA LEU A 270 11.22 22.64 7.92
C LEU A 270 9.99 22.69 7.00
N SER A 271 10.09 22.21 5.76
CA SER A 271 8.94 22.16 4.84
C SER A 271 7.82 21.28 5.38
N HIS A 272 8.16 20.12 5.96
CA HIS A 272 7.18 19.24 6.57
C HIS A 272 6.49 19.88 7.79
N ASP A 273 7.25 20.60 8.60
CA ASP A 273 6.78 21.26 9.81
C ASP A 273 5.87 22.47 9.49
N VAL A 274 6.26 23.32 8.54
CA VAL A 274 5.54 24.59 8.28
C VAL A 274 4.51 24.53 7.15
N LEU A 275 4.58 23.53 6.25
CA LEU A 275 3.72 23.44 5.06
C LEU A 275 2.81 22.20 5.03
N ASP A 276 2.62 21.51 6.16
CA ASP A 276 1.75 20.33 6.29
C ASP A 276 1.97 19.28 5.18
N LEU A 277 3.24 18.93 4.94
CA LEU A 277 3.65 17.98 3.89
C LEU A 277 3.00 16.60 4.13
N LYS A 278 2.19 16.14 3.18
CA LYS A 278 1.54 14.82 3.23
C LYS A 278 1.81 14.04 1.95
N LEU A 279 2.34 12.82 2.08
CA LEU A 279 2.59 11.92 0.94
C LEU A 279 3.40 12.59 -0.19
N ASN A 280 4.44 13.34 0.17
CA ASN A 280 5.26 14.14 -0.74
C ASN A 280 4.49 15.23 -1.51
N ARG A 281 3.43 15.77 -0.92
CA ARG A 281 2.62 16.87 -1.48
C ARG A 281 2.50 18.00 -0.48
N VAL A 282 2.65 19.21 -0.99
CA VAL A 282 2.39 20.46 -0.28
C VAL A 282 1.28 21.19 -1.03
N GLU A 283 0.29 21.68 -0.29
CA GLU A 283 -0.73 22.57 -0.81
C GLU A 283 -0.38 23.99 -0.39
N ILE A 284 -0.17 24.88 -1.37
CA ILE A 284 0.15 26.29 -1.13
C ILE A 284 -1.01 27.11 -1.66
N GLU A 285 -1.60 27.93 -0.80
CA GLU A 285 -2.61 28.90 -1.22
C GLU A 285 -1.93 30.02 -2.02
N GLU A 286 -2.21 30.09 -3.32
CA GLU A 286 -1.79 31.23 -4.14
C GLU A 286 -2.76 32.39 -3.92
N VAL A 287 -2.26 33.47 -3.31
CA VAL A 287 -2.99 34.74 -3.30
C VAL A 287 -2.91 35.34 -4.70
N ASN A 288 -3.92 35.06 -5.53
CA ASN A 288 -4.11 35.77 -6.78
C ASN A 288 -4.48 37.22 -6.47
N GLU A 289 -3.48 38.11 -6.41
CA GLU A 289 -3.73 39.54 -6.55
C GLU A 289 -4.34 39.78 -7.93
N ALA A 290 -5.66 39.78 -7.99
CA ALA A 290 -6.40 40.27 -9.15
C ALA A 290 -5.96 41.72 -9.36
N ARG A 291 -5.04 41.95 -10.30
CA ARG A 291 -4.78 43.27 -10.86
C ARG A 291 -6.14 43.82 -11.29
N SER A 292 -6.68 44.72 -10.48
CA SER A 292 -7.92 45.42 -10.79
C SER A 292 -7.71 46.09 -12.15
N PRO A 293 -8.61 45.92 -13.13
CA PRO A 293 -8.50 46.65 -14.38
C PRO A 293 -8.65 48.13 -14.04
N THR A 294 -7.53 48.85 -14.08
CA THR A 294 -7.52 50.31 -14.04
C THR A 294 -8.14 50.81 -15.34
N GLY A 295 -9.48 50.87 -15.38
CA GLY A 295 -10.23 51.82 -16.19
C GLY A 295 -10.78 52.92 -15.26
N PRO A 296 -10.99 54.15 -15.73
CA PRO A 296 -11.50 54.43 -17.07
C PRO A 296 -10.64 55.39 -17.91
N ASN A 297 -10.80 55.28 -19.23
CA ASN A 297 -10.53 56.36 -20.17
C ASN A 297 -11.14 57.67 -19.66
N ALA A 298 -10.31 58.71 -19.52
CA ALA A 298 -10.76 60.09 -19.37
C ALA A 298 -9.84 61.02 -20.17
N ILE A 299 -10.41 61.45 -21.31
CA ILE A 299 -10.09 62.60 -22.19
C ILE A 299 -8.84 62.46 -23.07
#